data_AF-A0A348PG67-F1
#
_entry.id   AF-A0A348PG67-F1
#
_cell.length_a   1.000
_cell.length_b   1.000
_cell.length_c   1.000
_cell.angle_alpha   90.00
_cell.angle_beta   90.00
_cell.angle_gamma   90.00
#
_symmetry.space_group_name_H-M   'P 1'
#
loop_
_entity.id
_entity.type
_entity.pdbx_description
1 polymer ?
#
loop_
_entity_poly.entity_id
_entity_poly.type
_entity_poly.pdbx_seq_one_letter_code
_entity_poly.pdbx_strand_id
1 'polypeptide(L)'
;VIGGIAETKPTFQNVPTIYTTYSRAIGFAPANRRTLSMILVKAAPGVSVTELRDRIARETDLAVYTPHDFAWTTITYWMTQTGIPINFGIAIALGFLVGVAIAGQMFYNFTLDNLKYFGAMKAMGATTPRLLGLVALQGAVAGVLGLGLGLGVTSIVGLAIPGDKLAFKMTWHIPVIAAAAVIFIVVASSLFSMRRVVQLDPSEVFQG
;
A
#
# COMPACT_ATOMS: atom_id res chain seq x y z
N VAL A 1 3.98 23.95 37.83
CA VAL A 1 5.36 24.29 37.41
C VAL A 1 5.82 23.24 36.42
N ILE A 2 6.29 23.65 35.24
CA ILE A 2 6.86 22.74 34.24
C ILE A 2 8.33 22.53 34.61
N GLY A 3 8.74 21.28 34.84
CA GLY A 3 10.10 20.93 35.26
C GLY A 3 11.10 20.73 34.13
N GLY A 4 10.62 20.62 32.88
CA GLY A 4 11.45 20.41 31.70
C GLY A 4 10.62 20.00 30.48
N ILE A 5 11.26 19.96 29.32
CA ILE A 5 10.70 19.47 28.06
C ILE A 5 11.48 18.22 27.66
N ALA A 6 10.78 17.14 27.36
CA ALA A 6 11.40 15.89 26.92
C ALA A 6 11.20 15.72 25.40
N GLU A 7 12.28 15.44 24.70
CA GLU A 7 12.21 15.02 23.30
C GLU A 7 11.78 13.56 23.23
N THR A 8 10.69 13.29 22.54
CA THR A 8 10.08 11.95 22.47
C THR A 8 9.94 11.52 21.02
N LYS A 9 9.85 10.22 20.78
CA LYS A 9 9.63 9.69 19.43
C LYS A 9 8.25 10.13 18.94
N PRO A 10 8.10 10.40 17.62
CA PRO A 10 6.79 10.70 17.03
C PRO A 10 5.79 9.59 17.37
N THR A 11 4.60 9.99 17.80
CA THR A 11 3.52 9.05 18.11
C THR A 11 2.43 9.13 17.05
N PHE A 12 1.60 8.09 16.94
CA PHE A 12 0.53 8.05 15.94
C PHE A 12 -0.58 9.07 16.22
N GLN A 13 -0.70 9.54 17.46
CA GLN A 13 -1.72 10.50 17.87
C GLN A 13 -1.09 11.88 18.05
N ASN A 14 -1.73 12.90 17.46
CA ASN A 14 -1.35 14.29 17.68
C ASN A 14 -2.03 14.82 18.94
N VAL A 15 -1.73 14.20 20.09
CA VAL A 15 -2.23 14.61 21.40
C VAL A 15 -1.07 15.04 22.30
N PRO A 16 -1.22 16.14 23.06
CA PRO A 16 -0.18 16.57 23.97
C PRO A 16 0.05 15.52 25.06
N THR A 17 1.30 15.12 25.25
CA THR A 17 1.71 14.12 26.25
C THR A 17 2.40 14.80 27.43
N ILE A 18 1.94 14.49 28.64
CA ILE A 18 2.50 15.06 29.88
C ILE A 18 3.11 13.92 30.71
N TYR A 19 4.36 14.08 31.13
CA TYR A 19 5.04 13.16 32.04
C TYR A 19 5.02 13.71 33.47
N THR A 20 4.58 12.91 34.44
CA THR A 20 4.57 13.26 35.86
C THR A 20 4.70 12.01 36.72
N THR A 21 4.87 12.19 38.03
CA THR A 21 4.89 11.08 38.99
C THR A 21 3.51 10.40 39.05
N TYR A 22 3.48 9.08 39.21
CA TYR A 22 2.23 8.32 39.29
C TYR A 22 1.27 8.92 40.33
N SER A 23 1.78 9.27 41.51
CA SER A 23 1.03 9.91 42.60
C SER A 23 0.33 11.22 42.23
N ARG A 24 0.86 12.00 41.27
CA ARG A 24 0.20 13.19 40.75
C ARG A 24 -0.77 12.86 39.62
N ALA A 25 -0.42 11.88 38.78
CA ALA A 25 -1.25 11.46 37.66
C ALA A 25 -2.64 10.95 38.10
N ILE A 26 -2.73 10.21 39.20
CA ILE A 26 -4.03 9.78 39.79
C ILE A 26 -4.90 10.96 40.26
N GLY A 27 -4.32 12.12 40.58
CA GLY A 27 -5.08 13.33 40.92
C GLY A 27 -5.59 14.10 39.70
N PHE A 28 -4.94 13.94 38.54
CA PHE A 28 -5.35 14.60 37.28
C PHE A 28 -6.29 13.74 36.44
N ALA A 29 -6.17 12.41 36.53
CA ALA A 29 -7.03 11.49 35.81
C ALA A 29 -8.42 11.42 36.46
N PRO A 30 -9.51 11.25 35.69
CA PRO A 30 -10.83 10.97 36.24
C PRO A 30 -10.78 9.76 37.17
N ALA A 31 -11.51 9.81 38.28
CA ALA A 31 -11.56 8.71 39.24
C ALA A 31 -12.07 7.43 38.55
N ASN A 32 -11.16 6.52 38.25
CA ASN A 32 -11.46 5.24 37.61
C ASN A 32 -10.89 4.11 38.48
N ARG A 33 -11.56 2.94 38.49
CA ARG A 33 -11.16 1.81 39.35
C ARG A 33 -9.81 1.19 38.95
N ARG A 34 -9.29 1.50 37.75
CA ARG A 34 -8.02 0.98 37.21
C ARG A 34 -7.23 2.10 36.53
N THR A 35 -6.45 2.85 37.30
CA THR A 35 -5.62 3.95 36.77
C THR A 35 -4.25 3.50 36.27
N LEU A 36 -3.79 2.31 36.68
CA LEU A 36 -2.54 1.72 36.22
C LEU A 36 -2.78 0.84 35.00
N SER A 37 -2.33 1.28 33.83
CA SER A 37 -2.48 0.53 32.57
C SER A 37 -1.37 -0.50 32.35
N MET A 38 -0.12 -0.15 32.68
CA MET A 38 1.04 -0.99 32.41
C MET A 38 2.19 -0.69 33.38
N ILE A 39 3.06 -1.66 33.59
CA ILE A 39 4.29 -1.53 34.37
C ILE A 39 5.47 -1.84 33.45
N LEU A 40 6.42 -0.90 33.35
CA LEU A 40 7.65 -1.11 32.59
C LEU A 40 8.70 -1.77 33.50
N VAL A 41 9.20 -2.92 33.07
CA VAL A 41 10.24 -3.67 33.80
C VAL A 41 11.48 -3.79 32.92
N LYS A 42 12.66 -3.54 33.51
CA LYS A 42 13.95 -3.72 32.85
C LYS A 42 14.71 -4.89 33.48
N ALA A 43 15.19 -5.81 32.64
CA ALA A 43 16.01 -6.92 33.11
C ALA A 43 17.35 -6.42 33.68
N ALA A 44 17.80 -7.03 34.78
CA ALA A 44 19.14 -6.82 35.31
C ALA A 44 20.20 -7.37 34.33
N PRO A 45 21.45 -6.86 34.36
CA PRO A 45 22.52 -7.38 33.51
C PRO A 45 22.68 -8.90 33.68
N GLY A 46 22.77 -9.63 32.56
CA GLY A 46 22.93 -11.10 32.55
C GLY A 46 21.64 -11.91 32.68
N VAL A 47 20.48 -11.28 32.93
CA VAL A 47 19.19 -11.98 32.96
C VAL A 47 18.54 -11.97 31.57
N SER A 48 18.11 -13.13 31.09
CA SER A 48 17.42 -13.22 29.81
C SER A 48 16.00 -12.64 29.91
N VAL A 49 15.57 -11.87 28.89
CA VAL A 49 14.25 -11.23 28.86
C VAL A 49 13.12 -12.26 28.86
N THR A 50 13.31 -13.39 28.18
CA THR A 50 12.33 -14.47 28.08
C THR A 50 12.14 -15.18 29.43
N GLU A 51 13.23 -15.48 30.14
CA GLU A 51 13.15 -16.08 31.48
C GLU A 51 12.50 -15.13 32.49
N LEU A 52 12.84 -13.84 32.42
CA LEU A 52 12.21 -12.82 33.26
C LEU A 52 10.71 -12.72 32.98
N ARG A 53 10.29 -12.73 31.71
CA ARG A 53 8.88 -12.76 31.32
C ARG A 53 8.17 -13.94 31.96
N ASP A 54 8.72 -15.15 31.80
CA ASP A 54 8.08 -16.38 32.28
C ASP A 54 8.01 -16.42 33.81
N ARG A 55 9.02 -15.89 34.50
CA ARG A 55 9.00 -15.77 35.95
C ARG A 55 7.90 -14.83 36.43
N ILE A 56 7.81 -13.62 35.85
CA ILE A 56 6.79 -12.63 36.23
C ILE A 56 5.38 -13.17 35.92
N ALA A 57 5.20 -13.80 34.75
CA ALA A 57 3.92 -14.38 34.36
C ALA A 57 3.45 -15.44 35.37
N ARG A 58 4.35 -16.30 35.86
CA ARG A 58 4.03 -17.32 36.88
C ARG A 58 3.70 -16.73 38.25
N GLU A 59 4.38 -15.66 38.66
CA GLU A 59 4.23 -15.08 40.00
C GLU A 59 3.03 -14.13 40.13
N THR A 60 2.65 -13.46 39.04
CA THR A 60 1.69 -12.35 39.08
C THR A 60 0.35 -12.65 38.42
N ASP A 61 0.26 -13.72 37.62
CA ASP A 61 -0.90 -14.03 36.77
C ASP A 61 -1.30 -12.86 35.83
N LEU A 62 -0.36 -11.95 35.55
CA LEU A 62 -0.53 -10.81 34.65
C LEU A 62 -0.03 -11.15 33.25
N ALA A 63 -0.60 -10.48 32.24
CA ALA A 63 -0.09 -10.54 30.88
C ALA A 63 1.26 -9.82 30.79
N VAL A 64 2.33 -10.56 30.51
CA VAL A 64 3.69 -10.03 30.37
C VAL A 64 4.12 -10.10 28.90
N TYR A 65 4.40 -8.95 28.32
CA TYR A 65 4.83 -8.85 26.93
C TYR A 65 6.32 -8.52 26.85
N THR A 66 7.06 -9.22 25.99
CA THR A 66 8.39 -8.76 25.59
C THR A 66 8.26 -7.49 24.74
N PRO A 67 9.34 -6.72 24.54
CA PRO A 67 9.30 -5.56 23.64
C PRO A 67 8.82 -5.91 22.22
N HIS A 68 9.20 -7.09 21.73
CA HIS A 68 8.77 -7.59 20.42
C HIS A 68 7.28 -7.93 20.42
N ASP A 69 6.81 -8.69 21.41
CA ASP A 69 5.40 -9.10 21.50
C ASP A 69 4.49 -7.88 21.68
N PHE A 70 4.89 -6.94 22.53
CA PHE A 70 4.15 -5.70 22.75
C PHE A 70 4.03 -4.86 21.49
N ALA A 71 5.08 -4.80 20.66
CA ALA A 71 5.04 -4.13 19.37
C ALA A 71 4.00 -4.78 18.44
N TRP A 72 4.00 -6.11 18.33
CA TRP A 72 3.02 -6.83 17.51
C TRP A 72 1.59 -6.72 18.03
N THR A 73 1.38 -6.82 19.35
CA THR A 73 0.06 -6.61 19.95
C THR A 73 -0.46 -5.20 19.67
N THR A 74 0.42 -4.19 19.73
CA THR A 74 0.07 -2.81 19.38
C THR A 74 -0.31 -2.71 17.91
N ILE A 75 0.49 -3.28 16.99
CA ILE A 75 0.18 -3.28 15.55
C ILE A 75 -1.17 -3.97 15.29
N THR A 76 -1.42 -5.14 15.87
CA THR A 76 -2.68 -5.87 15.71
C THR A 76 -3.87 -5.10 16.26
N TYR A 77 -3.72 -4.45 17.42
CA TYR A 77 -4.76 -3.59 17.98
C TYR A 77 -5.11 -2.46 17.02
N TRP A 78 -4.11 -1.76 16.48
CA TRP A 78 -4.34 -0.71 15.50
C TRP A 78 -4.96 -1.25 14.21
N MET A 79 -4.48 -2.39 13.68
CA MET A 79 -5.02 -3.01 12.47
C MET A 79 -6.50 -3.41 12.60
N THR A 80 -6.91 -3.88 13.78
CA THR A 80 -8.28 -4.39 14.01
C THR A 80 -9.25 -3.30 14.44
N GLN A 81 -8.83 -2.36 15.29
CA GLN A 81 -9.74 -1.39 15.91
C GLN A 81 -9.93 -0.11 15.09
N THR A 82 -8.94 0.30 14.30
CA THR A 82 -9.02 1.61 13.61
C THR A 82 -9.63 1.54 12.21
N GLY A 83 -9.79 0.33 11.65
CA GLY A 83 -10.26 0.13 10.28
C GLY A 83 -9.33 0.73 9.20
N ILE A 84 -8.15 1.24 9.58
CA ILE A 84 -7.16 1.81 8.66
C ILE A 84 -6.84 0.84 7.51
N PRO A 85 -6.50 -0.45 7.77
CA PRO A 85 -6.18 -1.37 6.69
C PRO A 85 -7.33 -1.60 5.72
N ILE A 86 -8.57 -1.62 6.23
CA ILE A 86 -9.77 -1.85 5.42
C ILE A 86 -10.02 -0.65 4.51
N ASN A 87 -10.01 0.58 5.05
CA ASN A 87 -10.25 1.79 4.27
C ASN A 87 -9.17 2.01 3.19
N PHE A 88 -7.88 1.83 3.55
CA PHE A 88 -6.80 1.90 2.57
C PHE A 88 -6.89 0.78 1.53
N GLY A 89 -7.21 -0.44 1.97
CA GLY A 89 -7.36 -1.60 1.09
C GLY A 89 -8.47 -1.39 0.05
N ILE A 90 -9.63 -0.88 0.47
CA ILE A 90 -10.74 -0.56 -0.44
C ILE A 90 -10.34 0.54 -1.42
N ALA A 91 -9.67 1.60 -0.96
CA ALA A 91 -9.22 2.68 -1.84
C ALA A 91 -8.22 2.18 -2.90
N ILE A 92 -7.26 1.34 -2.51
CA ILE A 92 -6.30 0.72 -3.43
C ILE A 92 -7.02 -0.20 -4.41
N ALA A 93 -7.93 -1.06 -3.94
CA ALA A 93 -8.68 -1.99 -4.78
C ALA A 93 -9.55 -1.25 -5.80
N LEU A 94 -10.26 -0.20 -5.37
CA LEU A 94 -11.07 0.62 -6.25
C LEU A 94 -10.21 1.35 -7.29
N GLY A 95 -9.11 1.97 -6.86
CA GLY A 95 -8.17 2.62 -7.77
C GLY A 95 -7.58 1.65 -8.80
N PHE A 96 -7.25 0.44 -8.37
CA PHE A 96 -6.78 -0.63 -9.27
C PHE A 96 -7.87 -1.05 -10.26
N LEU A 97 -9.10 -1.30 -9.80
CA LEU A 97 -10.21 -1.74 -10.66
C LEU A 97 -10.58 -0.67 -11.70
N VAL A 98 -10.66 0.59 -11.27
CA VAL A 98 -10.89 1.73 -12.17
C VAL A 98 -9.73 1.87 -13.16
N GLY A 99 -8.49 1.73 -12.71
CA GLY A 99 -7.30 1.75 -13.56
C GLY A 99 -7.33 0.65 -14.64
N VAL A 100 -7.68 -0.58 -14.26
CA VAL A 100 -7.86 -1.71 -15.19
C VAL A 100 -8.96 -1.38 -16.22
N ALA A 101 -10.11 -0.88 -15.77
CA ALA A 101 -11.25 -0.59 -16.64
C ALA A 101 -10.92 0.50 -17.66
N ILE A 102 -10.33 1.62 -17.23
CA ILE A 102 -9.97 2.73 -18.11
C ILE A 102 -8.86 2.33 -19.07
N ALA A 103 -7.81 1.64 -18.60
CA ALA A 103 -6.73 1.16 -19.46
C ALA A 103 -7.26 0.18 -20.52
N GLY A 104 -8.07 -0.80 -20.10
CA GLY A 104 -8.69 -1.77 -21.00
C GLY A 104 -9.58 -1.11 -22.04
N GLN A 105 -10.41 -0.15 -21.64
CA GLN A 105 -11.26 0.62 -22.55
C GLN A 105 -10.44 1.45 -23.55
N MET A 106 -9.34 2.08 -23.10
CA MET A 106 -8.47 2.87 -23.96
C MET A 106 -7.77 1.99 -25.01
N PHE A 107 -7.22 0.84 -24.60
CA PHE A 107 -6.64 -0.13 -25.54
C PHE A 107 -7.68 -0.68 -26.52
N TYR A 108 -8.91 -0.91 -26.05
CA TYR A 108 -10.00 -1.35 -26.90
C TYR A 108 -10.31 -0.34 -28.00
N ASN A 109 -10.54 0.93 -27.64
CA ASN A 109 -10.80 2.00 -28.61
C ASN A 109 -9.62 2.18 -29.57
N PHE A 110 -8.40 2.19 -29.05
CA PHE A 110 -7.20 2.29 -29.89
C PHE A 110 -7.10 1.16 -30.92
N THR A 111 -7.51 -0.06 -30.55
CA THR A 111 -7.52 -1.19 -31.47
C THR A 111 -8.55 -1.00 -32.59
N LEU A 112 -9.75 -0.54 -32.23
CA LEU A 112 -10.82 -0.27 -33.20
C LEU A 112 -10.46 0.85 -34.18
N ASP A 113 -9.88 1.94 -33.69
CA ASP A 113 -9.51 3.08 -34.53
C ASP A 113 -8.39 2.71 -35.51
N ASN A 114 -7.48 1.81 -35.11
CA ASN A 114 -6.35 1.39 -35.92
C ASN A 114 -6.60 0.11 -36.73
N LEU A 115 -7.81 -0.43 -36.68
CA LEU A 115 -8.17 -1.70 -37.28
C LEU A 115 -7.98 -1.71 -38.80
N LYS A 116 -8.34 -0.61 -39.47
CA LYS A 116 -8.18 -0.43 -40.92
C LYS A 116 -6.70 -0.49 -41.32
N TYR A 117 -5.81 0.09 -40.50
CA TYR A 117 -4.37 0.04 -40.73
C TYR A 117 -3.80 -1.36 -40.51
N PHE A 118 -4.29 -2.09 -39.50
CA PHE A 118 -3.90 -3.49 -39.30
C PHE A 118 -4.38 -4.40 -40.45
N GLY A 119 -5.58 -4.16 -40.97
CA GLY A 119 -6.11 -4.84 -42.16
C GLY A 119 -5.25 -4.59 -43.40
N ALA A 120 -4.87 -3.33 -43.65
CA ALA A 120 -3.98 -2.96 -44.75
C ALA A 120 -2.57 -3.58 -44.59
N MET A 121 -2.00 -3.55 -43.39
CA MET A 121 -0.69 -4.19 -43.11
C MET A 121 -0.73 -5.71 -43.34
N LYS A 122 -1.81 -6.36 -42.93
CA LYS A 122 -2.01 -7.80 -43.17
C LYS A 122 -2.13 -8.10 -44.67
N ALA A 123 -2.82 -7.24 -45.43
CA ALA A 123 -2.90 -7.34 -46.90
C ALA A 123 -1.54 -7.13 -47.60
N MET A 124 -0.65 -6.32 -47.02
CA MET A 124 0.74 -6.14 -47.47
C MET A 124 1.69 -7.27 -47.04
N GLY A 125 1.20 -8.30 -46.34
CA GLY A 125 1.98 -9.48 -45.93
C GLY A 125 2.52 -9.45 -44.50
N ALA A 126 2.06 -8.52 -43.65
CA ALA A 126 2.42 -8.55 -42.23
C ALA A 126 1.84 -9.80 -41.54
N THR A 127 2.70 -10.53 -40.84
CA THR A 127 2.30 -11.71 -40.06
C THR A 127 1.59 -11.28 -38.78
N THR A 128 0.55 -12.03 -38.39
CA THR A 128 -0.18 -11.84 -37.12
C THR A 128 0.74 -11.61 -35.91
N PRO A 129 1.81 -12.40 -35.66
CA PRO A 129 2.73 -12.14 -34.54
C PRO A 129 3.43 -10.78 -34.58
N ARG A 130 3.64 -10.19 -35.76
CA ARG A 130 4.28 -8.87 -35.89
C ARG A 130 3.32 -7.74 -35.49
N LEU A 131 2.04 -7.88 -35.83
CA LEU A 131 0.98 -6.98 -35.37
C LEU A 131 0.79 -7.09 -33.85
N LEU A 132 0.84 -8.31 -33.30
CA LEU A 132 0.79 -8.55 -31.86
C LEU A 132 1.97 -7.89 -31.13
N GLY A 133 3.19 -7.99 -31.70
CA GLY A 133 4.38 -7.34 -31.14
C GLY A 133 4.28 -5.82 -31.08
N LEU A 134 3.65 -5.19 -32.08
CA LEU A 134 3.43 -3.73 -32.08
C LEU A 134 2.50 -3.29 -30.94
N VAL A 135 1.38 -3.99 -30.75
CA VAL A 135 0.43 -3.69 -29.67
C VAL A 135 1.06 -3.94 -28.30
N ALA A 136 1.82 -5.02 -28.16
CA ALA A 136 2.53 -5.33 -26.91
C ALA A 136 3.59 -4.27 -26.57
N LEU A 137 4.34 -3.77 -27.57
CA LEU A 137 5.33 -2.72 -27.37
C LEU A 137 4.67 -1.40 -26.93
N GLN A 138 3.55 -1.02 -27.57
CA GLN A 138 2.79 0.16 -27.17
C GLN A 138 2.26 0.04 -25.74
N GLY A 139 1.74 -1.15 -25.38
CA GLY A 139 1.33 -1.47 -24.02
C GLY A 139 2.48 -1.33 -23.02
N ALA A 140 3.65 -1.88 -23.34
CA ALA A 140 4.82 -1.81 -22.49
C ALA A 140 5.29 -0.35 -22.27
N VAL A 141 5.34 0.46 -23.33
CA VAL A 141 5.70 1.88 -23.22
C VAL A 141 4.71 2.64 -22.35
N ALA A 142 3.40 2.44 -22.57
CA ALA A 142 2.37 3.05 -21.75
C ALA A 142 2.47 2.63 -20.26
N GLY A 143 2.75 1.35 -20.00
CA GLY A 143 2.96 0.82 -18.66
C GLY A 143 4.16 1.45 -17.96
N VAL A 144 5.30 1.55 -18.64
CA VAL A 144 6.52 2.16 -18.08
C VAL A 144 6.31 3.64 -17.78
N LEU A 145 5.70 4.39 -18.71
CA LEU A 145 5.39 5.81 -18.51
C LEU A 145 4.38 6.02 -17.38
N GLY A 146 3.30 5.22 -17.36
CA GLY A 146 2.29 5.26 -16.32
C GLY A 146 2.85 4.96 -14.94
N LEU A 147 3.72 3.95 -14.83
CA LEU A 147 4.41 3.63 -13.58
C LEU A 147 5.36 4.77 -13.14
N GLY A 148 6.16 5.29 -14.07
CA GLY A 148 7.08 6.39 -13.79
C GLY A 148 6.35 7.64 -13.30
N LEU A 149 5.27 8.02 -13.97
CA LEU A 149 4.44 9.16 -13.56
C LEU A 149 3.73 8.90 -12.23
N GLY A 150 3.15 7.72 -12.02
CA GLY A 150 2.47 7.35 -10.79
C GLY A 150 3.40 7.37 -9.57
N LEU A 151 4.58 6.76 -9.68
CA LEU A 151 5.61 6.80 -8.64
C LEU A 151 6.17 8.21 -8.44
N GLY A 152 6.35 8.98 -9.51
CA GLY A 152 6.79 10.36 -9.47
C GLY A 152 5.83 11.24 -8.67
N VAL A 153 4.53 11.23 -9.02
CA VAL A 153 3.50 11.98 -8.29
C VAL A 153 3.42 11.53 -6.84
N THR A 154 3.44 10.22 -6.58
CA THR A 154 3.41 9.68 -5.20
C THR A 154 4.60 10.19 -4.38
N SER A 155 5.79 10.24 -4.98
CA SER A 155 7.00 10.72 -4.32
C SER A 155 6.96 12.23 -4.06
N ILE A 156 6.48 13.02 -5.02
CA ILE A 156 6.32 14.47 -4.88
C ILE A 156 5.33 14.79 -3.75
N VAL A 157 4.17 14.14 -3.74
CA VAL A 157 3.16 14.32 -2.68
C VAL A 157 3.73 13.89 -1.33
N GLY A 158 4.47 12.77 -1.29
CA GLY A 158 5.12 12.29 -0.07
C GLY A 158 6.17 13.25 0.50
N LEU A 159 6.90 13.98 -0.36
CA LEU A 159 7.86 15.00 0.05
C LEU A 159 7.21 16.34 0.41
N ALA A 160 6.07 16.66 -0.20
CA ALA A 160 5.34 17.91 0.03
C ALA A 160 4.57 17.92 1.35
N ILE A 161 4.23 16.75 1.90
CA ILE A 161 3.52 16.65 3.17
C ILE A 161 4.53 16.70 4.33
N PRO A 162 4.39 17.64 5.29
CA PRO A 162 5.27 17.71 6.45
C PRO A 162 5.28 16.39 7.23
N GLY A 163 6.47 15.94 7.63
CA GLY A 163 6.67 14.66 8.33
C GLY A 163 5.90 14.50 9.64
N ASP A 164 5.44 15.61 10.22
CA ASP A 164 4.63 15.63 11.45
C ASP A 164 3.16 15.23 11.22
N LYS A 165 2.68 15.21 9.96
CA LYS A 165 1.27 14.95 9.63
C LYS A 165 1.03 13.59 9.00
N LEU A 166 1.99 13.08 8.23
CA LEU A 166 1.97 11.72 7.69
C LEU A 166 3.37 11.13 7.75
N ALA A 167 3.47 9.95 8.37
CA ALA A 167 4.65 9.10 8.28
C ALA A 167 4.69 8.44 6.89
N PHE A 168 4.91 9.25 5.84
CA PHE A 168 5.09 8.75 4.49
C PHE A 168 6.43 8.02 4.40
N LYS A 169 6.37 6.70 4.17
CA LYS A 169 7.57 5.87 4.01
C LYS A 169 7.41 5.02 2.75
N MET A 170 8.04 5.47 1.67
CA MET A 170 8.14 4.69 0.44
C MET A 170 9.11 3.52 0.67
N THR A 171 8.56 2.35 1.05
CA THR A 171 9.34 1.12 1.21
C THR A 171 9.49 0.45 -0.15
N TRP A 172 10.64 -0.15 -0.45
CA TRP A 172 10.94 -0.77 -1.75
C TRP A 172 9.91 -1.81 -2.25
N HIS A 173 9.18 -2.47 -1.35
CA HIS A 173 8.12 -3.41 -1.71
C HIS A 173 6.95 -2.75 -2.44
N ILE A 174 6.60 -1.51 -2.09
CA ILE A 174 5.45 -0.78 -2.65
C ILE A 174 5.60 -0.55 -4.16
N PRO A 175 6.69 0.05 -4.68
CA PRO A 175 6.87 0.25 -6.11
C PRO A 175 6.99 -1.08 -6.87
N VAL A 176 7.53 -2.14 -6.26
CA VAL A 176 7.60 -3.47 -6.88
C VAL A 176 6.21 -4.07 -7.07
N ILE A 177 5.35 -3.99 -6.05
CA ILE A 177 3.95 -4.46 -6.15
C ILE A 177 3.19 -3.64 -7.18
N ALA A 178 3.38 -2.32 -7.19
CA ALA A 178 2.77 -1.44 -8.19
C ALA A 178 3.22 -1.79 -9.62
N ALA A 179 4.51 -2.10 -9.81
CA ALA A 179 5.03 -2.54 -11.10
C ALA A 179 4.41 -3.87 -11.56
N ALA A 180 4.31 -4.85 -10.67
CA ALA A 180 3.66 -6.11 -10.98
C ALA A 180 2.18 -5.88 -11.38
N ALA A 181 1.47 -5.00 -10.65
CA ALA A 181 0.09 -4.65 -10.95
C ALA A 181 -0.06 -3.97 -12.32
N VAL A 182 0.80 -3.02 -12.67
CA VAL A 182 0.78 -2.34 -13.97
C VAL A 182 1.09 -3.31 -15.11
N ILE A 183 2.12 -4.16 -14.95
CA ILE A 183 2.46 -5.19 -15.94
C ILE A 183 1.27 -6.13 -16.16
N PHE A 184 0.62 -6.55 -15.08
CA PHE A 184 -0.58 -7.38 -15.16
C PHE A 184 -1.70 -6.70 -15.96
N ILE A 185 -1.97 -5.42 -15.69
CA ILE A 185 -2.99 -4.64 -16.43
C ILE A 185 -2.66 -4.56 -17.91
N VAL A 186 -1.41 -4.22 -18.25
CA VAL A 186 -0.97 -4.08 -19.64
C VAL A 186 -1.10 -5.41 -20.37
N VAL A 187 -0.60 -6.50 -19.79
CA VAL A 187 -0.68 -7.83 -20.39
C VAL A 187 -2.13 -8.27 -20.55
N ALA A 188 -2.96 -8.12 -19.52
CA ALA A 188 -4.38 -8.49 -19.58
C ALA A 188 -5.14 -7.67 -20.62
N SER A 189 -4.88 -6.37 -20.70
CA SER A 189 -5.53 -5.46 -21.66
C SER A 189 -5.10 -5.73 -23.10
N SER A 190 -3.80 -5.97 -23.33
CA SER A 190 -3.27 -6.38 -24.63
C SER A 190 -3.88 -7.72 -25.05
N LEU A 191 -3.91 -8.74 -24.19
CA LEU A 191 -4.54 -10.02 -24.50
C LEU A 191 -6.04 -9.88 -24.83
N PHE A 192 -6.75 -9.01 -24.12
CA PHE A 192 -8.17 -8.75 -24.37
C PHE A 192 -8.40 -8.08 -25.72
N SER A 193 -7.62 -7.05 -26.06
CA SER A 193 -7.62 -6.40 -27.39
C SER A 193 -7.31 -7.43 -28.51
N MET A 194 -6.31 -8.29 -28.28
CA MET A 194 -5.88 -9.30 -29.24
C MET A 194 -6.98 -10.29 -29.62
N ARG A 195 -7.85 -10.71 -28.68
CA ARG A 195 -8.97 -11.61 -29.00
C ARG A 195 -9.88 -11.05 -30.08
N ARG A 196 -10.06 -9.73 -30.13
CA ARG A 196 -10.90 -9.08 -31.14
C ARG A 196 -10.17 -8.93 -32.48
N VAL A 197 -8.87 -8.61 -32.47
CA VAL A 197 -8.02 -8.56 -33.68
C VAL A 197 -8.01 -9.92 -34.41
N VAL A 198 -8.02 -11.02 -33.67
CA VAL A 198 -8.04 -12.39 -34.23
C VAL A 198 -9.44 -12.79 -34.72
N GLN A 199 -10.51 -12.27 -34.10
CA GLN A 199 -11.91 -12.52 -34.50
C GLN A 199 -12.38 -11.64 -35.67
N LEU A 200 -11.52 -10.81 -36.23
CA LEU A 200 -11.87 -10.03 -37.41
C LEU A 200 -11.82 -10.89 -38.66
N ASP A 201 -13.01 -11.28 -39.10
CA ASP A 201 -13.21 -11.81 -40.43
C ASP A 201 -12.87 -10.74 -41.48
N PRO A 202 -12.05 -11.06 -42.50
CA PRO A 202 -11.63 -10.13 -43.55
C PRO A 202 -12.77 -9.47 -44.32
N SER A 203 -13.99 -10.00 -44.22
CA SER A 203 -15.18 -9.54 -44.94
C SER A 203 -15.79 -8.25 -44.38
N GLU A 204 -15.56 -7.89 -43.11
CA GLU A 204 -16.11 -6.65 -42.53
C GLU A 204 -15.30 -5.39 -42.90
N VAL A 205 -14.04 -5.56 -43.34
CA VAL A 205 -13.15 -4.43 -43.68
C VAL A 205 -13.40 -3.89 -45.09
N PHE A 206 -14.13 -4.63 -45.94
CA PHE A 206 -14.38 -4.26 -47.35
C PHE A 206 -15.83 -3.85 -47.67
N GLN A 207 -16.68 -3.60 -46.66
CA GLN A 207 -18.06 -3.12 -46.86
C GLN A 207 -18.35 -1.74 -46.25
N GLY A 208 -17.33 -0.92 -46.00
CA GLY A 208 -17.46 0.47 -45.57
C GLY A 208 -16.85 1.45 -46.55
#